data_AF-A0A5K7XEF0-F1
#
_entry.id   AF-A0A5K7XEF0-F1
#
_cell.length_a   1.000
_cell.length_b   1.000
_cell.length_c   1.000
_cell.angle_alpha   90.00
_cell.angle_beta   90.00
_cell.angle_gamma   90.00
#
_symmetry.space_group_name_H-M   'P 1'
#
loop_
_entity.id
_entity.type
_entity.pdbx_description
1 polymer ?
#
loop_
_entity_poly.entity_id
_entity_poly.type
_entity_poly.pdbx_seq_one_letter_code
_entity_poly.pdbx_strand_id
1 'polypeptide(L)'
;MASGINNLLDWLLSSWLLSGLGWSIPSDSAVGYVVAALIHIVLILNLVAVGALVFIWLERKISGRIQDRLGPTRVGGKFGWLQTLADGLKLITKEDLMPDGADGFLFKIAPYVSFAASIAAFIAIPFAGGPYPWIAQHLNTGVFFVVAVLGLEVFGVILAGYSSASKWSLFGAMREAAQVVSYEVPLGMCAVVPVLIAGSMDMVVIGNQQAGLFTNWFIFHDPATFITFWVYFTCATASVNRAPFDLAEAESELVAGFHTEYSGLRWSFFFMAEYGSMLSVSILASVLFLGAWNGPIPIASILGLTYENGELTGYLGNLIGLTNVLLKGVVGVCVMIWIRWTLPRLRIDQVMATCLKYCTPIAAVMFLGAVLWQYNLPGRTFFGLLPAPAAMFAVDEGWDAPRAASVEPARPAVVDVREGREAELWEASPTPKQLEGPNWLEVERGIGVGDASHSKSASHTHNQHFASQGRRD
;
A
#
# COMPACT_ATOMS: atom_id res chain seq x y z
N MET A 1 -12.88 10.62 -8.37
CA MET A 1 -11.86 10.88 -9.42
C MET A 1 -11.02 12.14 -9.17
N ALA A 2 -11.42 13.03 -8.25
CA ALA A 2 -10.57 14.15 -7.82
C ALA A 2 -9.68 13.71 -6.63
N SER A 3 -8.39 13.48 -6.87
CA SER A 3 -7.40 13.46 -5.78
C SER A 3 -7.21 14.89 -5.28
N GLY A 4 -6.80 15.08 -4.02
CA GLY A 4 -6.50 16.43 -3.50
C GLY A 4 -5.37 17.12 -4.27
N ILE A 5 -4.52 16.34 -4.96
CA ILE A 5 -3.48 16.83 -5.85
C ILE A 5 -4.09 17.31 -7.18
N ASN A 6 -5.13 16.65 -7.72
CA ASN A 6 -5.85 17.15 -8.90
C ASN A 6 -6.56 18.48 -8.64
N ASN A 7 -7.08 18.72 -7.43
CA ASN A 7 -7.64 20.03 -7.06
C ASN A 7 -6.56 21.10 -6.82
N LEU A 8 -5.40 20.72 -6.27
CA LEU A 8 -4.24 21.61 -6.18
C LEU A 8 -3.70 21.94 -7.58
N LEU A 9 -3.73 20.98 -8.51
CA LEU A 9 -3.39 21.16 -9.91
C LEU A 9 -4.42 22.02 -10.61
N ASP A 10 -5.71 21.82 -10.38
CA ASP A 10 -6.76 22.69 -10.91
C ASP A 10 -6.60 24.10 -10.36
N TRP A 11 -6.28 24.25 -9.06
CA TRP A 11 -5.94 25.53 -8.46
C TRP A 11 -4.66 26.12 -9.06
N LEU A 12 -3.58 25.36 -9.26
CA LEU A 12 -2.34 25.83 -9.86
C LEU A 12 -2.54 26.23 -11.33
N LEU A 13 -3.23 25.39 -12.11
CA LEU A 13 -3.56 25.58 -13.53
C LEU A 13 -4.54 26.74 -13.75
N SER A 14 -5.41 27.02 -12.77
CA SER A 14 -6.31 28.19 -12.75
C SER A 14 -5.75 29.38 -11.97
N SER A 15 -4.59 29.24 -11.31
CA SER A 15 -4.03 30.29 -10.45
C SER A 15 -3.56 31.50 -11.26
N TRP A 16 -3.49 32.64 -10.57
CA TRP A 16 -2.94 33.89 -11.08
C TRP A 16 -1.55 33.75 -11.73
N LEU A 17 -0.78 32.71 -11.35
CA LEU A 17 0.56 32.44 -11.85
C LEU A 17 0.55 31.98 -13.33
N LEU A 18 -0.38 31.11 -13.73
CA LEU A 18 -0.52 30.63 -15.11
C LEU A 18 -1.39 31.55 -15.96
N SER A 19 -2.40 32.19 -15.36
CA SER A 19 -3.15 33.26 -16.02
C SER A 19 -2.30 34.51 -16.29
N GLY A 20 -1.29 34.79 -15.45
CA GLY A 20 -0.30 35.84 -15.66
C GLY A 20 0.66 35.58 -16.83
N LEU A 21 0.81 34.32 -17.23
CA LEU A 21 1.54 33.87 -18.43
C LEU A 21 0.62 33.69 -19.66
N GLY A 22 -0.69 34.00 -19.52
CA GLY A 22 -1.68 33.90 -20.61
C GLY A 22 -2.10 32.48 -20.96
N TRP A 23 -1.78 31.47 -20.15
CA TRP A 23 -2.12 30.07 -20.40
C TRP A 23 -3.25 29.62 -19.47
N SER A 24 -4.49 29.65 -19.97
CA SER A 24 -5.63 28.99 -19.32
C SER A 24 -5.73 27.55 -19.85
N ILE A 25 -5.13 26.59 -19.17
CA ILE A 25 -5.24 25.17 -19.53
C ILE A 25 -6.49 24.62 -18.85
N PRO A 26 -7.53 24.19 -19.58
CA PRO A 26 -8.69 23.55 -18.98
C PRO A 26 -8.28 22.24 -18.30
N SER A 27 -8.76 22.00 -17.07
CA SER A 27 -8.49 20.79 -16.29
C SER A 27 -8.92 19.50 -16.99
N ASP A 28 -9.98 19.57 -17.81
CA ASP A 28 -10.51 18.43 -18.58
C ASP A 28 -9.77 18.17 -19.91
N SER A 29 -8.77 18.98 -20.25
CA SER A 29 -8.00 18.77 -21.48
C SER A 29 -6.99 17.64 -21.32
N ALA A 30 -6.70 16.90 -22.40
CA ALA A 30 -5.63 15.90 -22.42
C ALA A 30 -4.27 16.48 -21.95
N VAL A 31 -4.06 17.78 -22.16
CA VAL A 31 -2.87 18.51 -21.69
C VAL A 31 -2.86 18.64 -20.16
N GLY A 32 -4.00 18.90 -19.52
CA GLY A 32 -4.14 18.94 -18.06
C GLY A 32 -3.75 17.63 -17.40
N TYR A 33 -4.25 16.50 -17.92
CA TYR A 33 -3.87 15.17 -17.45
C TYR A 33 -2.37 14.87 -17.61
N VAL A 34 -1.77 15.28 -18.73
CA VAL A 34 -0.31 15.09 -18.96
C VAL A 34 0.50 15.93 -17.97
N VAL A 35 0.13 17.19 -17.74
CA VAL A 35 0.81 18.06 -16.77
C VAL A 35 0.66 17.50 -15.35
N ALA A 36 -0.53 17.04 -14.98
CA ALA A 36 -0.78 16.35 -13.72
C ALA A 36 0.13 15.14 -13.56
N ALA A 37 0.19 14.25 -14.56
CA ALA A 37 1.04 13.06 -14.53
C ALA A 37 2.53 13.42 -14.37
N LEU A 38 3.02 14.43 -15.09
CA LEU A 38 4.40 14.90 -14.97
C LEU A 38 4.72 15.40 -13.56
N ILE A 39 3.81 16.15 -12.94
CA ILE A 39 4.00 16.65 -11.57
C ILE A 39 4.04 15.48 -10.58
N HIS A 40 3.14 14.51 -10.68
CA HIS A 40 3.17 13.32 -9.83
C HIS A 40 4.47 12.53 -10.00
N ILE A 41 4.92 12.32 -11.24
CA ILE A 41 6.20 11.64 -11.52
C ILE A 41 7.37 12.39 -10.88
N VAL A 42 7.43 13.71 -11.03
CA VAL A 42 8.50 14.53 -10.43
C VAL A 42 8.47 14.45 -8.90
N LEU A 43 7.30 14.49 -8.28
CA LEU A 43 7.17 14.37 -6.83
C LEU A 43 7.61 12.99 -6.32
N ILE A 44 7.19 11.91 -6.98
CA ILE A 44 7.58 10.54 -6.61
C ILE A 44 9.09 10.34 -6.82
N LEU A 45 9.64 10.80 -7.94
CA LEU A 45 11.07 10.73 -8.20
C LEU A 45 11.88 11.48 -7.14
N ASN A 46 11.42 12.67 -6.74
CA ASN A 46 12.05 13.42 -5.66
C ASN A 46 11.93 12.69 -4.31
N LEU A 47 10.78 12.10 -4.00
CA LEU A 47 10.59 11.32 -2.78
C LEU A 47 11.61 10.18 -2.69
N VAL A 48 11.77 9.42 -3.78
CA VAL A 48 12.71 8.29 -3.81
C VAL A 48 14.16 8.77 -3.80
N ALA A 49 14.52 9.76 -4.61
CA ALA A 49 15.89 10.28 -4.70
C ALA A 49 16.34 10.95 -3.39
N VAL A 50 15.52 11.85 -2.83
CA VAL A 50 15.82 12.50 -1.54
C VAL A 50 15.75 11.48 -0.41
N GLY A 51 14.77 10.56 -0.45
CA GLY A 51 14.67 9.44 0.48
C GLY A 51 15.96 8.63 0.53
N ALA A 52 16.48 8.19 -0.62
CA ALA A 52 17.74 7.47 -0.71
C ALA A 52 18.92 8.26 -0.11
N LEU A 53 19.05 9.56 -0.42
CA LEU A 53 20.09 10.41 0.18
C LEU A 53 19.99 10.50 1.71
N VAL A 54 18.77 10.56 2.25
CA VAL A 54 18.52 10.58 3.69
C VAL A 54 18.80 9.21 4.31
N PHE A 55 18.35 8.11 3.70
CA PHE A 55 18.52 6.77 4.24
C PHE A 55 19.97 6.31 4.22
N ILE A 56 20.75 6.63 3.17
CA ILE A 56 22.20 6.36 3.15
C ILE A 56 22.90 7.12 4.28
N TRP A 57 22.53 8.39 4.51
CA TRP A 57 23.10 9.19 5.60
C TRP A 57 22.71 8.60 6.95
N LEU A 58 21.45 8.27 7.12
CA LEU A 58 20.87 7.72 8.34
C LEU A 58 21.51 6.37 8.70
N GLU A 59 21.68 5.49 7.71
CA GLU A 59 22.33 4.20 7.88
C GLU A 59 23.77 4.34 8.36
N ARG A 60 24.55 5.26 7.79
CA ARG A 60 25.93 5.54 8.26
C ARG A 60 25.97 6.10 9.67
N LYS A 61 24.94 6.84 10.10
CA LYS A 61 24.86 7.37 11.48
C LYS A 61 24.42 6.29 12.47
N ILE A 62 23.37 5.54 12.15
CA ILE A 62 22.85 4.46 13.00
C ILE A 62 23.91 3.38 13.19
N SER A 63 24.52 2.90 12.11
CA SER A 63 25.60 1.90 12.16
C SER A 63 26.80 2.36 13.00
N GLY A 64 27.22 3.62 12.85
CA GLY A 64 28.26 4.20 13.68
C GLY A 64 27.91 4.13 15.16
N ARG A 65 26.69 4.54 15.54
CA ARG A 65 26.23 4.50 16.95
C ARG A 65 26.17 3.09 17.51
N ILE A 66 25.70 2.11 16.74
CA ILE A 66 25.67 0.70 17.17
C ILE A 66 27.09 0.17 17.42
N GLN A 67 28.06 0.61 16.61
CA GLN A 67 29.46 0.18 16.70
C GLN A 67 30.32 1.03 17.64
N ASP A 68 29.71 1.92 18.43
CA ASP A 68 30.41 2.89 19.29
C ASP A 68 31.46 3.75 18.55
N ARG A 69 31.16 4.13 17.30
CA ARG A 69 31.97 5.07 16.50
C ARG A 69 31.13 6.21 15.95
N LEU A 70 31.79 7.29 15.57
CA LEU A 70 31.10 8.41 14.91
C LEU A 70 30.89 8.08 13.43
N GLY A 71 29.65 8.23 12.95
CA GLY A 71 29.37 8.31 11.51
C GLY A 71 29.93 9.60 10.88
N PRO A 72 29.56 9.95 9.63
CA PRO A 72 30.10 11.13 8.94
C PRO A 72 29.98 12.45 9.73
N THR A 73 31.09 13.20 9.84
CA THR A 73 31.20 14.49 10.58
C THR A 73 31.96 15.59 9.84
N ARG A 74 32.46 15.32 8.62
CA ARG A 74 33.34 16.23 7.87
C ARG A 74 32.57 17.07 6.84
N VAL A 75 31.99 16.40 5.83
CA VAL A 75 31.34 17.07 4.69
C VAL A 75 29.93 17.51 5.07
N GLY A 76 29.66 18.82 5.11
CA GLY A 76 28.38 19.37 5.58
C GLY A 76 28.29 19.57 7.08
N GLY A 77 29.43 19.89 7.72
CA GLY A 77 29.50 20.23 9.15
C GLY A 77 29.43 19.01 10.08
N LYS A 78 29.20 19.28 11.38
CA LYS A 78 29.28 18.30 12.48
C LYS A 78 28.40 17.05 12.28
N PHE A 79 27.33 17.15 11.50
CA PHE A 79 26.38 16.07 11.27
C PHE A 79 26.57 15.33 9.93
N GLY A 80 27.38 15.85 9.00
CA GLY A 80 27.74 15.14 7.77
C GLY A 80 26.66 15.12 6.68
N TRP A 81 25.70 16.06 6.69
CA TRP A 81 24.52 16.03 5.82
C TRP A 81 24.84 16.11 4.32
N LEU A 82 25.95 16.76 3.95
CA LEU A 82 26.33 16.92 2.54
C LEU A 82 27.11 15.71 2.00
N GLN A 83 27.41 14.71 2.83
CA GLN A 83 28.20 13.56 2.39
C GLN A 83 27.49 12.76 1.29
N THR A 84 26.19 12.47 1.46
CA THR A 84 25.45 11.68 0.47
C THR A 84 25.24 12.44 -0.83
N LEU A 85 25.10 13.76 -0.76
CA LEU A 85 25.09 14.62 -1.95
C LEU A 85 26.43 14.57 -2.70
N ALA A 86 27.55 14.63 -1.97
CA ALA A 86 28.88 14.51 -2.58
C ALA A 86 29.10 13.12 -3.21
N ASP A 87 28.60 12.05 -2.57
CA ASP A 87 28.65 10.70 -3.13
C ASP A 87 27.80 10.59 -4.41
N GLY A 88 26.61 11.21 -4.44
CA GLY A 88 25.78 11.28 -5.65
C GLY A 88 26.46 12.02 -6.79
N LEU A 89 27.06 13.19 -6.51
CA LEU A 89 27.81 13.94 -7.53
C LEU A 89 29.00 13.14 -8.07
N LYS A 90 29.71 12.42 -7.20
CA LYS A 90 30.79 11.50 -7.59
C LYS A 90 30.27 10.40 -8.52
N LEU A 91 29.12 9.80 -8.23
CA LEU A 91 28.60 8.69 -9.04
C LEU A 91 28.15 9.16 -10.43
N ILE A 92 27.65 10.39 -10.55
CA ILE A 92 27.30 11.02 -11.85
C ILE A 92 28.55 11.29 -12.71
N THR A 93 29.65 11.74 -12.10
CA THR A 93 30.90 12.06 -12.82
C THR A 93 31.78 10.85 -13.08
N LYS A 94 31.50 9.73 -12.40
CA LYS A 94 32.28 8.50 -12.52
C LYS A 94 31.98 7.81 -13.85
N GLU A 95 33.05 7.29 -14.45
CA GLU A 95 32.98 6.53 -15.71
C GLU A 95 32.05 5.31 -15.58
N ASP A 96 31.14 5.19 -16.54
CA ASP A 96 30.19 4.09 -16.68
C ASP A 96 30.82 3.02 -17.58
N LEU A 97 31.41 2.01 -16.94
CA LEU A 97 32.10 0.91 -17.59
C LEU A 97 31.12 -0.24 -17.88
N MET A 98 31.38 -0.96 -18.96
CA MET A 98 30.66 -2.17 -19.34
C MET A 98 31.68 -3.22 -19.78
N PRO A 99 31.65 -4.45 -19.25
CA PRO A 99 32.56 -5.50 -19.68
C PRO A 99 32.39 -5.86 -21.16
N ASP A 100 33.48 -6.16 -21.87
CA ASP A 100 33.44 -6.49 -23.31
C ASP A 100 32.62 -7.76 -23.62
N GLY A 101 32.56 -8.70 -22.66
CA GLY A 101 31.78 -9.93 -22.78
C GLY A 101 30.29 -9.78 -22.45
N ALA A 102 29.86 -8.62 -21.93
CA ALA A 102 28.50 -8.38 -21.46
C ALA A 102 27.50 -8.19 -22.62
N ASP A 103 26.25 -8.59 -22.39
CA ASP A 103 25.16 -8.24 -23.31
C ASP A 103 24.83 -6.76 -23.14
N GLY A 104 25.17 -5.94 -24.14
CA GLY A 104 25.08 -4.50 -24.03
C GLY A 104 23.65 -3.94 -23.91
N PHE A 105 22.62 -4.65 -24.36
CA PHE A 105 21.23 -4.20 -24.22
C PHE A 105 20.71 -4.54 -22.82
N LEU A 106 20.85 -5.80 -22.41
CA LEU A 106 20.38 -6.28 -21.12
C LEU A 106 21.12 -5.62 -19.96
N PHE A 107 22.44 -5.41 -20.10
CA PHE A 107 23.26 -4.74 -19.08
C PHE A 107 22.78 -3.31 -18.83
N LYS A 108 22.41 -2.58 -19.88
CA LYS A 108 21.93 -1.19 -19.78
C LYS A 108 20.53 -1.10 -19.21
N ILE A 109 19.62 -2.01 -19.59
CA ILE A 109 18.20 -1.90 -19.21
C ILE A 109 17.95 -2.40 -17.77
N ALA A 110 18.74 -3.35 -17.28
CA ALA A 110 18.52 -4.01 -15.99
C ALA A 110 18.35 -3.05 -14.78
N PRO A 111 19.21 -2.03 -14.56
CA PRO A 111 19.03 -1.09 -13.46
C PRO A 111 17.74 -0.28 -13.57
N TYR A 112 17.34 0.08 -14.80
CA TYR A 112 16.13 0.87 -15.03
C TYR A 112 14.86 0.05 -14.82
N VAL A 113 14.88 -1.25 -15.09
CA VAL A 113 13.75 -2.15 -14.80
C VAL A 113 13.50 -2.24 -13.30
N SER A 114 14.55 -2.49 -12.50
CA SER A 114 14.45 -2.53 -11.04
C SER A 114 13.99 -1.17 -10.48
N PHE A 115 14.57 -0.07 -10.95
CA PHE A 115 14.20 1.27 -10.52
C PHE A 115 12.75 1.64 -10.89
N ALA A 116 12.30 1.30 -12.10
CA ALA A 116 10.93 1.55 -12.53
C ALA A 116 9.90 0.76 -11.69
N ALA A 117 10.19 -0.50 -11.36
CA ALA A 117 9.35 -1.31 -10.47
C ALA A 117 9.22 -0.67 -9.09
N SER A 118 10.34 -0.25 -8.49
CA SER A 118 10.37 0.40 -7.17
C SER A 118 9.53 1.69 -7.12
N ILE A 119 9.63 2.52 -8.17
CA ILE A 119 8.86 3.76 -8.28
C ILE A 119 7.37 3.50 -8.54
N ALA A 120 7.05 2.53 -9.38
CA ALA A 120 5.69 2.25 -9.78
C ALA A 120 4.81 1.87 -8.59
N ALA A 121 5.37 1.27 -7.53
CA ALA A 121 4.65 1.00 -6.29
C ALA A 121 4.01 2.27 -5.67
N PHE A 122 4.69 3.42 -5.74
CA PHE A 122 4.20 4.68 -5.18
C PHE A 122 3.00 5.29 -5.92
N ILE A 123 2.65 4.79 -7.11
CA ILE A 123 1.49 5.27 -7.87
C ILE A 123 0.19 5.06 -7.08
N ALA A 124 0.08 3.90 -6.43
CA ALA A 124 -1.12 3.51 -5.70
C ALA A 124 -1.04 3.84 -4.20
N ILE A 125 0.16 4.11 -3.65
CA ILE A 125 0.33 4.34 -2.21
C ILE A 125 -0.26 5.71 -1.82
N PRO A 126 -1.24 5.76 -0.89
CA PRO A 126 -1.78 7.02 -0.40
C PRO A 126 -0.88 7.64 0.69
N PHE A 127 -0.64 8.94 0.58
CA PHE A 127 0.13 9.71 1.56
C PHE A 127 -0.75 10.44 2.59
N ALA A 128 -1.97 10.80 2.20
CA ALA A 128 -3.00 11.36 3.06
C ALA A 128 -4.38 10.92 2.55
N GLY A 129 -5.36 10.82 3.45
CA GLY A 129 -6.72 10.40 3.12
C GLY A 129 -7.77 11.48 3.34
N GLY A 130 -8.97 11.07 3.74
CA GLY A 130 -10.14 11.92 3.80
C GLY A 130 -10.86 12.08 2.44
N PRO A 131 -11.71 13.11 2.28
CA PRO A 131 -12.47 13.33 1.05
C PRO A 131 -11.60 13.56 -0.20
N TYR A 132 -10.39 14.09 0.00
CA TYR A 132 -9.44 14.43 -1.06
C TYR A 132 -8.08 13.76 -0.79
N PRO A 133 -7.93 12.46 -1.08
CA PRO A 133 -6.70 11.73 -0.78
C PRO A 133 -5.53 12.25 -1.63
N TRP A 134 -4.33 12.24 -1.04
CA TRP A 134 -3.07 12.52 -1.74
C TRP A 134 -2.49 11.21 -2.23
N ILE A 135 -2.87 10.86 -3.46
CA ILE A 135 -2.51 9.64 -4.15
C ILE A 135 -2.34 9.99 -5.63
N ALA A 136 -1.38 9.37 -6.32
CA ALA A 136 -1.17 9.64 -7.73
C ALA A 136 -2.29 9.07 -8.59
N GLN A 137 -2.63 7.79 -8.39
CA GLN A 137 -3.78 7.16 -9.02
C GLN A 137 -4.57 6.36 -8.00
N HIS A 138 -5.85 6.69 -7.87
CA HIS A 138 -6.77 5.93 -7.02
C HIS A 138 -7.16 4.62 -7.70
N LEU A 139 -6.83 3.49 -7.08
CA LEU A 139 -7.10 2.15 -7.61
C LEU A 139 -7.91 1.34 -6.59
N ASN A 140 -9.05 0.78 -7.00
CA ASN A 140 -9.84 -0.13 -6.16
C ASN A 140 -9.04 -1.39 -5.77
N THR A 141 -8.11 -1.81 -6.63
CA THR A 141 -7.20 -2.95 -6.41
C THR A 141 -5.81 -2.49 -5.96
N GLY A 142 -5.74 -1.45 -5.13
CA GLY A 142 -4.49 -0.81 -4.72
C GLY A 142 -3.48 -1.77 -4.08
N VAL A 143 -3.91 -2.54 -3.07
CA VAL A 143 -3.02 -3.48 -2.37
C VAL A 143 -2.43 -4.53 -3.33
N PHE A 144 -3.27 -5.11 -4.19
CA PHE A 144 -2.85 -6.09 -5.20
C PHE A 144 -1.82 -5.49 -6.17
N PHE A 145 -2.08 -4.27 -6.66
CA PHE A 145 -1.17 -3.58 -7.57
C PHE A 145 0.22 -3.37 -6.96
N VAL A 146 0.30 -2.90 -5.70
CA VAL A 146 1.59 -2.65 -5.04
C VAL A 146 2.38 -3.95 -4.87
N VAL A 147 1.75 -5.02 -4.37
CA VAL A 147 2.42 -6.32 -4.18
C VAL A 147 2.89 -6.88 -5.52
N ALA A 148 2.09 -6.79 -6.58
CA ALA A 148 2.45 -7.28 -7.91
C ALA A 148 3.62 -6.52 -8.53
N VAL A 149 3.66 -5.19 -8.39
CA VAL A 149 4.71 -4.35 -8.96
C VAL A 149 6.03 -4.51 -8.22
N LEU A 150 6.01 -4.66 -6.89
CA LEU A 150 7.24 -4.89 -6.11
C LEU A 150 7.93 -6.20 -6.51
N GLY A 151 7.18 -7.25 -6.89
CA GLY A 151 7.77 -8.49 -7.39
C GLY A 151 8.47 -8.36 -8.76
N LEU A 152 8.21 -7.29 -9.51
CA LEU A 152 8.90 -7.05 -10.79
C LEU A 152 10.37 -6.63 -10.61
N GLU A 153 10.76 -6.19 -9.41
CA GLU A 153 12.13 -5.76 -9.11
C GLU A 153 13.15 -6.88 -9.38
N VAL A 154 12.78 -8.13 -9.08
CA VAL A 154 13.61 -9.33 -9.26
C VAL A 154 14.04 -9.53 -10.72
N PHE A 155 13.22 -9.10 -11.69
CA PHE A 155 13.61 -9.18 -13.10
C PHE A 155 14.82 -8.31 -13.41
N GLY A 156 14.92 -7.12 -12.80
CA GLY A 156 16.08 -6.25 -12.96
C GLY A 156 17.36 -6.92 -12.45
N VAL A 157 17.29 -7.59 -11.31
CA VAL A 157 18.40 -8.32 -10.69
C VAL A 157 18.85 -9.52 -11.55
N ILE A 158 17.90 -10.32 -12.04
CA ILE A 158 18.19 -11.48 -12.90
C ILE A 158 18.87 -11.01 -14.19
N LEU A 159 18.33 -9.97 -14.83
CA LEU A 159 18.90 -9.39 -16.04
C LEU A 159 20.30 -8.84 -15.80
N ALA A 160 20.53 -8.19 -14.65
CA ALA A 160 21.84 -7.67 -14.26
C ALA A 160 22.86 -8.80 -14.10
N GLY A 161 22.52 -9.86 -13.37
CA GLY A 161 23.40 -11.01 -13.16
C GLY A 161 23.74 -11.77 -14.45
N TYR A 162 22.74 -11.98 -15.32
CA TYR A 162 22.93 -12.68 -16.59
C TYR A 162 23.76 -11.87 -17.60
N SER A 163 23.44 -10.57 -17.74
CA SER A 163 24.09 -9.70 -18.73
C SER A 163 25.53 -9.34 -18.38
N SER A 164 25.91 -9.43 -17.10
CA SER A 164 27.25 -9.08 -16.58
C SER A 164 28.40 -9.97 -17.08
N ALA A 165 28.12 -11.07 -17.81
CA ALA A 165 29.14 -12.01 -18.32
C ALA A 165 30.10 -12.59 -17.26
N SER A 166 29.68 -12.59 -16.00
CA SER A 166 30.42 -13.13 -14.87
C SER A 166 29.61 -14.22 -14.19
N LYS A 167 30.21 -15.41 -14.05
CA LYS A 167 29.55 -16.56 -13.40
C LYS A 167 29.20 -16.26 -11.94
N TRP A 168 30.02 -15.44 -11.26
CA TRP A 168 29.80 -15.06 -9.87
C TRP A 168 28.59 -14.13 -9.71
N SER A 169 28.46 -13.13 -10.60
CA SER A 169 27.31 -12.23 -10.63
C SER A 169 26.02 -12.98 -10.94
N LEU A 170 26.06 -13.95 -11.85
CA LEU A 170 24.93 -14.82 -12.14
C LEU A 170 24.52 -15.68 -10.93
N PHE A 171 25.47 -16.28 -10.22
CA PHE A 171 25.16 -17.04 -9.00
C PHE A 171 24.56 -16.16 -7.89
N GLY A 172 25.07 -14.94 -7.72
CA GLY A 172 24.49 -13.97 -6.79
C GLY A 172 23.04 -13.63 -7.14
N ALA A 173 22.78 -13.27 -8.39
CA ALA A 173 21.43 -12.93 -8.86
C ALA A 173 20.44 -14.10 -8.76
N MET A 174 20.86 -15.34 -9.06
CA MET A 174 19.99 -16.52 -8.95
C MET A 174 19.62 -16.84 -7.49
N ARG A 175 20.54 -16.62 -6.54
CA ARG A 175 20.26 -16.80 -5.09
C ARG A 175 19.23 -15.78 -4.61
N GLU A 176 19.39 -14.54 -5.04
CA GLU A 176 18.46 -13.46 -4.73
C GLU A 176 17.08 -13.71 -5.30
N ALA A 177 17.01 -14.06 -6.59
CA ALA A 177 15.76 -14.37 -7.26
C ALA A 177 15.00 -15.52 -6.56
N ALA A 178 15.71 -16.59 -6.20
CA ALA A 178 15.12 -17.70 -5.46
C ALA A 178 14.54 -17.26 -4.10
N GLN A 179 15.24 -16.37 -3.39
CA GLN A 179 14.77 -15.82 -2.12
C GLN A 179 13.55 -14.94 -2.31
N VAL A 180 13.65 -13.87 -3.10
CA VAL A 180 12.61 -12.84 -3.18
C VAL A 180 11.29 -13.47 -3.66
N VAL A 181 11.35 -14.31 -4.70
CA VAL A 181 10.17 -15.04 -5.21
C VAL A 181 9.56 -15.96 -4.14
N SER A 182 10.39 -16.59 -3.30
CA SER A 182 9.87 -17.46 -2.23
C SER A 182 9.14 -16.66 -1.15
N TYR A 183 9.66 -15.48 -0.80
CA TYR A 183 9.10 -14.62 0.24
C TYR A 183 7.89 -13.80 -0.23
N GLU A 184 7.64 -13.68 -1.54
CA GLU A 184 6.43 -13.05 -2.08
C GLU A 184 5.15 -13.79 -1.70
N VAL A 185 5.17 -15.13 -1.67
CA VAL A 185 4.00 -15.94 -1.32
C VAL A 185 3.51 -15.64 0.10
N PRO A 186 4.33 -15.78 1.17
CA PRO A 186 3.89 -15.44 2.52
C PRO A 186 3.63 -13.93 2.69
N LEU A 187 4.35 -13.05 1.99
CA LEU A 187 4.07 -11.61 2.00
C LEU A 187 2.65 -11.31 1.50
N GLY A 188 2.26 -11.90 0.37
CA GLY A 188 0.93 -11.81 -0.19
C GLY A 188 -0.13 -12.32 0.78
N MET A 189 0.08 -13.49 1.39
CA MET A 189 -0.83 -14.04 2.41
C MET A 189 -1.02 -13.09 3.60
N CYS A 190 0.06 -12.46 4.07
CA CYS A 190 -0.02 -11.49 5.17
C CYS A 190 -0.78 -10.22 4.76
N ALA A 191 -0.69 -9.78 3.51
CA ALA A 191 -1.43 -8.64 3.00
C ALA A 191 -2.94 -8.90 2.86
N VAL A 192 -3.36 -10.16 2.67
CA VAL A 192 -4.80 -10.52 2.61
C VAL A 192 -5.51 -10.35 3.95
N VAL A 193 -4.82 -10.57 5.09
CA VAL A 193 -5.43 -10.46 6.43
C VAL A 193 -6.07 -9.09 6.69
N PRO A 194 -5.36 -7.95 6.56
CA PRO A 194 -5.96 -6.63 6.75
C PRO A 194 -7.01 -6.29 5.67
N VAL A 195 -6.87 -6.81 4.45
CA VAL A 195 -7.90 -6.65 3.39
C VAL A 195 -9.20 -7.34 3.77
N LEU A 196 -9.12 -8.54 4.36
CA LEU A 196 -10.28 -9.29 4.85
C LEU A 196 -10.98 -8.54 6.00
N ILE A 197 -10.22 -7.94 6.91
CA ILE A 197 -10.75 -7.12 7.99
C ILE A 197 -11.45 -5.87 7.44
N ALA A 198 -10.85 -5.22 6.44
CA ALA A 198 -11.38 -3.99 5.88
C ALA A 198 -12.56 -4.16 4.91
N GLY A 199 -12.70 -5.33 4.29
CA GLY A 199 -13.72 -5.60 3.26
C GLY A 199 -13.47 -4.90 1.91
N SER A 200 -12.27 -4.34 1.70
CA SER A 200 -11.88 -3.58 0.52
C SER A 200 -10.38 -3.73 0.24
N MET A 201 -10.01 -3.67 -1.05
CA MET A 201 -8.61 -3.62 -1.48
C MET A 201 -8.10 -2.19 -1.73
N ASP A 202 -8.96 -1.19 -1.54
CA ASP A 202 -8.62 0.21 -1.64
C ASP A 202 -7.86 0.66 -0.38
N MET A 203 -6.62 1.08 -0.59
CA MET A 203 -5.75 1.57 0.48
C MET A 203 -6.27 2.84 1.15
N VAL A 204 -7.08 3.66 0.46
CA VAL A 204 -7.69 4.84 1.05
C VAL A 204 -8.77 4.44 2.05
N VAL A 205 -9.61 3.46 1.68
CA VAL A 205 -10.65 2.90 2.55
C VAL A 205 -10.02 2.24 3.79
N ILE A 206 -9.04 1.36 3.59
CA ILE A 206 -8.30 0.70 4.68
C ILE A 206 -7.75 1.73 5.67
N GLY A 207 -7.05 2.75 5.18
CA GLY A 207 -6.48 3.78 6.03
C GLY A 207 -7.53 4.62 6.78
N ASN A 208 -8.67 4.93 6.14
CA ASN A 208 -9.76 5.68 6.78
C ASN A 208 -10.46 4.88 7.88
N GLN A 209 -10.60 3.55 7.73
CA GLN A 209 -11.18 2.68 8.76
C GLN A 209 -10.33 2.61 10.03
N GLN A 210 -9.02 2.83 9.91
CA GLN A 210 -8.08 2.86 11.04
C GLN A 210 -7.97 4.24 11.70
N ALA A 211 -8.90 5.16 11.44
CA ALA A 211 -8.94 6.47 12.08
C ALA A 211 -9.34 6.41 13.57
N GLY A 212 -8.95 7.43 14.33
CA GLY A 212 -9.23 7.55 15.76
C GLY A 212 -7.97 7.38 16.61
N LEU A 213 -8.09 6.66 17.72
CA LEU A 213 -6.96 6.34 18.60
C LEU A 213 -6.16 5.16 18.06
N PHE A 214 -4.93 5.00 18.54
CA PHE A 214 -4.07 3.86 18.20
C PHE A 214 -4.73 2.48 18.42
N THR A 215 -5.74 2.40 19.28
CA THR A 215 -6.52 1.18 19.54
C THR A 215 -7.29 0.67 18.32
N ASN A 216 -7.56 1.53 17.35
CA ASN A 216 -8.26 1.20 16.10
C ASN A 216 -7.32 0.70 15.00
N TRP A 217 -6.00 0.71 15.24
CA TRP A 217 -5.05 0.19 14.26
C TRP A 217 -5.20 -1.33 14.13
N PHE A 218 -5.16 -1.84 12.90
CA PHE A 218 -5.32 -3.26 12.62
C PHE A 218 -4.29 -4.15 13.32
N ILE A 219 -3.08 -3.65 13.59
CA ILE A 219 -2.09 -4.38 14.40
C ILE A 219 -2.65 -4.83 15.78
N PHE A 220 -3.58 -4.07 16.36
CA PHE A 220 -4.21 -4.39 17.65
C PHE A 220 -5.62 -4.95 17.50
N HIS A 221 -6.13 -5.16 16.30
CA HIS A 221 -7.50 -5.64 16.09
C HIS A 221 -7.71 -7.02 16.74
N ASP A 222 -6.84 -7.97 16.41
CA ASP A 222 -6.90 -9.34 16.91
C ASP A 222 -5.49 -9.93 17.10
N PRO A 223 -5.35 -11.00 17.92
CA PRO A 223 -4.05 -11.63 18.17
C PRO A 223 -3.38 -12.18 16.90
N ALA A 224 -4.16 -12.61 15.91
CA ALA A 224 -3.64 -13.19 14.68
C ALA A 224 -3.06 -12.12 13.75
N THR A 225 -3.70 -10.95 13.65
CA THR A 225 -3.21 -9.79 12.91
C THR A 225 -1.96 -9.20 13.54
N PHE A 226 -1.85 -9.21 14.87
CA PHE A 226 -0.62 -8.84 15.57
C PHE A 226 0.57 -9.72 15.14
N ILE A 227 0.39 -11.04 15.10
CA ILE A 227 1.43 -11.97 14.64
C ILE A 227 1.68 -11.80 13.14
N THR A 228 0.63 -11.62 12.34
CA THR A 228 0.71 -11.38 10.90
C THR A 228 1.59 -10.18 10.58
N PHE A 229 1.51 -9.09 11.35
CA PHE A 229 2.37 -7.92 11.17
C PHE A 229 3.86 -8.26 11.26
N TRP A 230 4.27 -9.09 12.23
CA TRP A 230 5.68 -9.48 12.38
C TRP A 230 6.15 -10.43 11.27
N VAL A 231 5.26 -11.32 10.81
CA VAL A 231 5.54 -12.17 9.65
C VAL A 231 5.66 -11.31 8.39
N TYR A 232 4.73 -10.39 8.16
CA TYR A 232 4.77 -9.40 7.08
C TYR A 232 6.09 -8.63 7.12
N PHE A 233 6.47 -8.08 8.27
CA PHE A 233 7.70 -7.30 8.41
C PHE A 233 8.95 -8.12 8.10
N THR A 234 8.98 -9.39 8.53
CA THR A 234 10.07 -10.33 8.20
C THR A 234 10.13 -10.61 6.69
N CYS A 235 8.99 -10.90 6.07
CA CYS A 235 8.91 -11.16 4.63
C CYS A 235 9.23 -9.91 3.80
N ALA A 236 8.78 -8.74 4.23
CA ALA A 236 9.06 -7.46 3.60
C ALA A 236 10.55 -7.08 3.70
N THR A 237 11.21 -7.41 4.83
CA THR A 237 12.66 -7.22 4.97
C THR A 237 13.43 -8.15 4.03
N ALA A 238 12.94 -9.38 3.84
CA ALA A 238 13.52 -10.33 2.90
C ALA A 238 13.29 -9.94 1.42
N SER A 239 12.16 -9.31 1.08
CA SER A 239 11.89 -8.88 -0.29
C SER A 239 12.73 -7.67 -0.73
N VAL A 240 13.22 -6.86 0.21
CA VAL A 240 14.09 -5.70 -0.07
C VAL A 240 15.58 -6.02 0.10
N ASN A 241 15.95 -7.30 0.13
CA ASN A 241 17.33 -7.79 0.12
C ASN A 241 18.22 -7.20 1.21
N ARG A 242 17.67 -6.91 2.39
CA ARG A 242 18.46 -6.40 3.51
C ARG A 242 18.94 -7.51 4.43
N ALA A 243 20.20 -7.39 4.85
CA ALA A 243 20.76 -8.27 5.87
C ALA A 243 19.85 -8.30 7.10
N PRO A 244 19.52 -9.51 7.62
CA PRO A 244 20.19 -10.79 7.41
C PRO A 244 19.79 -11.57 6.14
N PHE A 245 18.84 -11.08 5.34
CA PHE A 245 18.32 -11.71 4.12
C PHE A 245 18.98 -11.17 2.84
N ASP A 246 20.26 -10.83 2.93
CA ASP A 246 21.06 -10.32 1.81
C ASP A 246 21.95 -11.46 1.31
N LEU A 247 21.38 -12.32 0.46
CA LEU A 247 22.09 -13.49 -0.09
C LEU A 247 22.91 -13.16 -1.34
N ALA A 248 22.71 -12.00 -1.95
CA ALA A 248 23.31 -11.58 -3.21
C ALA A 248 24.55 -10.71 -3.00
N GLU A 249 24.48 -9.72 -2.10
CA GLU A 249 25.55 -8.76 -1.77
C GLU A 249 26.50 -9.33 -0.68
N ALA A 250 26.43 -10.64 -0.43
CA ALA A 250 27.25 -11.32 0.57
C ALA A 250 28.74 -11.30 0.21
N GLU A 251 29.43 -10.20 0.53
CA GLU A 251 30.85 -9.98 0.22
C GLU A 251 31.79 -11.06 0.74
N SER A 252 31.39 -11.71 1.83
CA SER A 252 32.14 -12.80 2.45
C SER A 252 32.01 -14.13 1.68
N GLU A 253 31.02 -14.28 0.81
CA GLU A 253 30.74 -15.50 0.03
C GLU A 253 30.82 -15.30 -1.49
N LEU A 254 30.24 -14.22 -2.03
CA LEU A 254 29.99 -14.00 -3.45
C LEU A 254 30.35 -12.59 -3.97
N VAL A 255 31.38 -11.95 -3.41
CA VAL A 255 31.89 -10.62 -3.83
C VAL A 255 30.87 -9.49 -3.66
N ALA A 256 29.94 -9.28 -4.60
CA ALA A 256 28.87 -8.29 -4.50
C ALA A 256 27.65 -8.66 -5.38
N GLY A 257 27.55 -9.93 -5.81
CA GLY A 257 26.46 -10.42 -6.64
C GLY A 257 26.33 -9.65 -7.95
N PHE A 258 25.10 -9.23 -8.27
CA PHE A 258 24.75 -8.55 -9.53
C PHE A 258 25.31 -7.13 -9.67
N HIS A 259 25.80 -6.53 -8.57
CA HIS A 259 26.39 -5.18 -8.60
C HIS A 259 27.82 -5.14 -9.14
N THR A 260 28.53 -6.27 -9.13
CA THR A 260 30.00 -6.33 -9.28
C THR A 260 30.52 -5.64 -10.54
N GLU A 261 29.81 -5.77 -11.66
CA GLU A 261 30.26 -5.25 -12.96
C GLU A 261 29.75 -3.83 -13.26
N TYR A 262 28.85 -3.27 -12.43
CA TYR A 262 28.28 -1.95 -12.65
C TYR A 262 29.12 -0.84 -12.02
N SER A 263 29.27 0.28 -12.74
CA SER A 263 29.97 1.49 -12.26
C SER A 263 29.10 2.75 -12.34
N GLY A 264 29.55 3.79 -11.65
CA GLY A 264 29.01 5.15 -11.72
C GLY A 264 27.50 5.23 -11.50
N LEU A 265 26.81 5.83 -12.48
CA LEU A 265 25.38 6.13 -12.40
C LEU A 265 24.50 4.87 -12.45
N ARG A 266 24.81 3.88 -13.28
CA ARG A 266 23.98 2.66 -13.41
C ARG A 266 23.95 1.86 -12.12
N TRP A 267 25.10 1.76 -11.44
CA TRP A 267 25.18 1.16 -10.12
C TRP A 267 24.29 1.88 -9.10
N SER A 268 24.24 3.21 -9.16
CA SER A 268 23.43 4.01 -8.22
C SER A 268 21.92 3.80 -8.37
N PHE A 269 21.44 3.42 -9.56
CA PHE A 269 20.02 3.13 -9.77
C PHE A 269 19.55 1.88 -9.01
N PHE A 270 20.40 0.85 -8.86
CA PHE A 270 20.06 -0.31 -8.03
C PHE A 270 19.93 0.09 -6.56
N PHE A 271 20.88 0.85 -6.02
CA PHE A 271 20.77 1.34 -4.64
C PHE A 271 19.54 2.22 -4.44
N MET A 272 19.24 3.10 -5.40
CA MET A 272 18.05 3.95 -5.32
C MET A 272 16.75 3.13 -5.40
N ALA A 273 16.72 2.05 -6.19
CA ALA A 273 15.61 1.10 -6.24
C ALA A 273 15.45 0.38 -4.90
N GLU A 274 16.52 -0.19 -4.33
CA GLU A 274 16.46 -0.86 -3.03
C GLU A 274 15.94 0.06 -1.92
N TYR A 275 16.50 1.27 -1.79
CA TYR A 275 16.04 2.24 -0.78
C TYR A 275 14.61 2.73 -1.04
N GLY A 276 14.22 2.87 -2.31
CA GLY A 276 12.84 3.16 -2.70
C GLY A 276 11.90 2.04 -2.25
N SER A 277 12.26 0.79 -2.50
CA SER A 277 11.48 -0.39 -2.14
C SER A 277 11.40 -0.57 -0.62
N MET A 278 12.48 -0.31 0.12
CA MET A 278 12.48 -0.25 1.59
C MET A 278 11.45 0.74 2.14
N LEU A 279 11.35 1.93 1.53
CA LEU A 279 10.34 2.92 1.91
C LEU A 279 8.93 2.45 1.51
N SER A 280 8.76 1.93 0.29
CA SER A 280 7.48 1.41 -0.21
C SER A 280 6.90 0.34 0.72
N VAL A 281 7.68 -0.70 1.07
CA VAL A 281 7.19 -1.79 1.93
C VAL A 281 6.91 -1.32 3.37
N SER A 282 7.65 -0.31 3.84
CA SER A 282 7.44 0.29 5.17
C SER A 282 6.17 1.15 5.21
N ILE A 283 5.90 1.90 4.14
CA ILE A 283 4.65 2.66 4.01
C ILE A 283 3.47 1.70 3.82
N LEU A 284 3.63 0.63 3.03
CA LEU A 284 2.61 -0.42 2.90
C LEU A 284 2.30 -1.07 4.26
N ALA A 285 3.31 -1.34 5.09
CA ALA A 285 3.11 -1.79 6.47
C ALA A 285 2.29 -0.78 7.29
N SER A 286 2.61 0.50 7.12
CA SER A 286 1.90 1.59 7.80
C SER A 286 0.44 1.66 7.38
N VAL A 287 0.16 1.58 6.07
CA VAL A 287 -1.18 1.62 5.50
C VAL A 287 -2.01 0.42 5.93
N LEU A 288 -1.43 -0.79 5.89
CA LEU A 288 -2.17 -2.01 6.19
C LEU A 288 -2.37 -2.25 7.70
N PHE A 289 -1.41 -1.89 8.55
CA PHE A 289 -1.43 -2.32 9.97
C PHE A 289 -1.39 -1.16 10.97
N LEU A 290 -0.61 -0.11 10.69
CA LEU A 290 -0.29 0.95 11.66
C LEU A 290 -1.11 2.23 11.47
N GLY A 291 -2.27 2.15 10.82
CA GLY A 291 -3.22 3.26 10.71
C GLY A 291 -2.84 4.34 9.70
N ALA A 292 -2.14 3.99 8.61
CA ALA A 292 -1.85 4.86 7.47
C ALA A 292 -1.39 6.28 7.91
N TRP A 293 -2.07 7.33 7.46
CA TRP A 293 -1.80 8.75 7.78
C TRP A 293 -2.37 9.19 9.14
N ASN A 294 -3.17 8.36 9.80
CA ASN A 294 -3.71 8.67 11.11
C ASN A 294 -2.63 8.52 12.19
N GLY A 295 -2.42 9.57 12.98
CA GLY A 295 -1.52 9.50 14.13
C GLY A 295 -2.07 8.59 15.24
N PRO A 296 -1.23 8.17 16.22
CA PRO A 296 -1.70 7.40 17.37
C PRO A 296 -2.69 8.18 18.24
N ILE A 297 -2.58 9.52 18.18
CA ILE A 297 -3.54 10.47 18.73
C ILE A 297 -4.06 11.28 17.54
N PRO A 298 -5.39 11.47 17.40
CA PRO A 298 -5.97 12.18 16.27
C PRO A 298 -5.87 13.70 16.46
N ILE A 299 -4.64 14.23 16.43
CA ILE A 299 -4.34 15.65 16.66
C ILE A 299 -5.07 16.53 15.64
N ALA A 300 -5.16 16.09 14.39
CA ALA A 300 -5.83 16.84 13.32
C ALA A 300 -7.34 17.02 13.59
N SER A 301 -8.03 15.99 14.10
CA SER A 301 -9.45 16.13 14.41
C SER A 301 -9.69 16.92 15.70
N ILE A 302 -8.83 16.75 16.72
CA ILE A 302 -8.93 17.51 17.98
C ILE A 302 -8.74 19.01 17.74
N LEU A 303 -7.84 19.39 16.83
CA LEU A 303 -7.60 20.78 16.47
C LEU A 303 -8.59 21.33 15.44
N GLY A 304 -9.56 20.54 14.97
CA GLY A 304 -10.49 20.95 13.92
C GLY A 304 -9.82 21.22 12.57
N LEU A 305 -8.66 20.62 12.29
CA LEU A 305 -7.95 20.74 11.03
C LEU A 305 -8.52 19.80 9.97
N THR A 306 -9.83 19.93 9.73
CA THR A 306 -10.59 19.17 8.75
C THR A 306 -11.08 20.09 7.63
N TYR A 307 -11.44 19.50 6.48
CA TYR A 307 -12.00 20.23 5.34
C TYR A 307 -13.35 20.89 5.67
N GLU A 308 -14.03 20.46 6.74
CA GLU A 308 -15.29 21.06 7.22
C GLU A 308 -15.10 22.48 7.75
N ASN A 309 -13.93 22.79 8.30
CA ASN A 309 -13.63 24.10 8.89
C ASN A 309 -12.97 25.08 7.91
N GLY A 310 -12.72 24.63 6.67
CA GLY A 310 -12.10 25.42 5.61
C GLY A 310 -11.16 24.61 4.71
N GLU A 311 -10.90 25.12 3.49
CA GLU A 311 -9.99 24.46 2.55
C GLU A 311 -8.55 24.45 3.07
N LEU A 312 -8.08 25.58 3.61
CA LEU A 312 -6.72 25.70 4.16
C LEU A 312 -6.50 24.76 5.35
N THR A 313 -7.48 24.63 6.24
CA THR A 313 -7.41 23.73 7.40
C THR A 313 -7.40 22.27 6.96
N GLY A 314 -8.14 21.92 5.91
CA GLY A 314 -8.09 20.60 5.29
C GLY A 314 -6.71 20.26 4.72
N TYR A 315 -6.08 21.18 3.98
CA TYR A 315 -4.72 20.99 3.46
C TYR A 315 -3.67 20.82 4.58
N LEU A 316 -3.79 21.60 5.67
CA LEU A 316 -2.94 21.45 6.85
C LEU A 316 -3.14 20.09 7.55
N GLY A 317 -4.38 19.62 7.65
CA GLY A 317 -4.70 18.27 8.15
C GLY A 317 -4.02 17.18 7.31
N ASN A 318 -4.11 17.29 5.98
CA ASN A 318 -3.45 16.34 5.06
C ASN A 318 -1.91 16.40 5.16
N LEU A 319 -1.33 17.58 5.41
CA LEU A 319 0.12 17.71 5.62
C LEU A 319 0.58 17.00 6.90
N ILE A 320 -0.21 17.07 7.98
CA ILE A 320 0.04 16.29 9.21
C ILE A 320 -0.08 14.79 8.90
N GLY A 321 -1.09 14.40 8.11
CA GLY A 321 -1.27 13.03 7.65
C GLY A 321 -0.06 12.49 6.86
N LEU A 322 0.42 13.26 5.89
CA LEU A 322 1.64 12.98 5.12
C LEU A 322 2.82 12.79 6.08
N THR A 323 2.98 13.69 7.03
CA THR A 323 4.08 13.63 8.01
C THR A 323 4.01 12.34 8.83
N ASN A 324 2.81 11.91 9.24
CA ASN A 324 2.63 10.67 9.99
C ASN A 324 2.98 9.43 9.15
N VAL A 325 2.49 9.33 7.91
CA VAL A 325 2.83 8.23 6.99
C VAL A 325 4.34 8.16 6.76
N LEU A 326 4.95 9.30 6.44
CA LEU A 326 6.39 9.36 6.16
C LEU A 326 7.20 9.04 7.41
N LEU A 327 6.81 9.55 8.58
CA LEU A 327 7.49 9.24 9.83
C LEU A 327 7.44 7.74 10.14
N LYS A 328 6.28 7.10 9.98
CA LYS A 328 6.14 5.65 10.17
C LYS A 328 6.97 4.87 9.14
N GLY A 329 6.97 5.29 7.88
CA GLY A 329 7.82 4.73 6.83
C GLY A 329 9.32 4.83 7.16
N VAL A 330 9.78 6.00 7.58
CA VAL A 330 11.17 6.25 8.03
C VAL A 330 11.50 5.41 9.26
N VAL A 331 10.59 5.28 10.23
CA VAL A 331 10.78 4.40 11.39
C VAL A 331 10.90 2.94 10.96
N GLY A 332 10.07 2.48 10.02
CA GLY A 332 10.19 1.13 9.44
C GLY A 332 11.57 0.88 8.81
N VAL A 333 12.06 1.83 8.02
CA VAL A 333 13.41 1.81 7.45
C VAL A 333 14.49 1.81 8.54
N CYS A 334 14.36 2.63 9.58
CA CYS A 334 15.27 2.64 10.73
C CYS A 334 15.34 1.28 11.43
N VAL A 335 14.20 0.60 11.59
CA VAL A 335 14.15 -0.74 12.20
C VAL A 335 14.86 -1.75 11.31
N MET A 336 14.67 -1.70 9.98
CA MET A 336 15.42 -2.55 9.03
C MET A 336 16.93 -2.32 9.12
N ILE A 337 17.36 -1.05 9.19
CA ILE A 337 18.79 -0.68 9.38
C ILE A 337 19.31 -1.21 10.72
N TRP A 338 18.52 -1.08 11.79
CA TRP A 338 18.92 -1.58 13.11
C TRP A 338 19.10 -3.10 13.09
N ILE A 339 18.17 -3.82 12.46
CA ILE A 339 18.25 -5.28 12.29
C ILE A 339 19.51 -5.68 11.53
N ARG A 340 19.83 -5.00 10.41
CA ARG A 340 21.05 -5.23 9.62
C ARG A 340 22.33 -5.21 10.45
N TRP A 341 22.42 -4.29 11.40
CA TRP A 341 23.63 -4.09 12.22
C TRP A 341 23.60 -4.83 13.57
N THR A 342 22.53 -5.58 13.86
CA THR A 342 22.36 -6.34 15.11
C THR A 342 22.37 -7.85 14.87
N LEU A 343 21.74 -8.33 13.80
CA LEU A 343 21.62 -9.76 13.51
C LEU A 343 22.78 -10.27 12.64
N PRO A 344 23.25 -11.51 12.87
CA PRO A 344 24.23 -12.14 11.98
C PRO A 344 23.59 -12.50 10.63
N ARG A 345 24.42 -12.57 9.58
CA ARG A 345 23.99 -13.05 8.26
C ARG A 345 23.55 -14.52 8.33
N LEU A 346 22.47 -14.86 7.63
CA LEU A 346 21.94 -16.22 7.54
C LEU A 346 22.39 -16.89 6.24
N ARG A 347 22.64 -18.20 6.31
CA ARG A 347 22.92 -19.01 5.12
C ARG A 347 21.64 -19.21 4.29
N ILE A 348 21.77 -19.33 2.98
CA ILE A 348 20.64 -19.56 2.05
C ILE A 348 19.69 -20.69 2.50
N ASP A 349 20.22 -21.82 2.96
CA ASP A 349 19.41 -22.95 3.42
C ASP A 349 18.51 -22.58 4.62
N GLN A 350 19.02 -21.73 5.52
CA GLN A 350 18.28 -21.24 6.70
C GLN A 350 17.24 -20.20 6.31
N VAL A 351 17.56 -19.32 5.37
CA VAL A 351 16.61 -18.35 4.82
C VAL A 351 15.43 -19.06 4.14
N MET A 352 15.71 -20.02 3.26
CA MET A 352 14.66 -20.81 2.60
C MET A 352 13.84 -21.65 3.59
N ALA A 353 14.49 -22.23 4.60
CA ALA A 353 13.78 -22.95 5.66
C ALA A 353 12.89 -22.01 6.50
N THR A 354 13.33 -20.79 6.78
CA THR A 354 12.56 -19.77 7.50
C THR A 354 11.29 -19.42 6.72
N CYS A 355 11.42 -19.19 5.41
CA CYS A 355 10.29 -18.94 4.53
C CYS A 355 9.27 -20.10 4.54
N LEU A 356 9.70 -21.29 4.12
CA LEU A 356 8.79 -22.40 3.82
C LEU A 356 8.28 -23.13 5.07
N LYS A 357 9.12 -23.27 6.11
CA LYS A 357 8.73 -24.02 7.33
C LYS A 357 8.08 -23.14 8.39
N TYR A 358 8.33 -21.83 8.39
CA TYR A 358 7.83 -20.93 9.43
C TYR A 358 6.94 -19.83 8.88
N CYS A 359 7.42 -18.96 8.00
CA CYS A 359 6.63 -17.81 7.52
C CYS A 359 5.34 -18.24 6.82
N THR A 360 5.41 -19.16 5.85
CA THR A 360 4.22 -19.60 5.10
C THR A 360 3.18 -20.31 5.98
N PRO A 361 3.54 -21.30 6.82
CA PRO A 361 2.56 -21.93 7.70
C PRO A 361 1.99 -20.98 8.75
N ILE A 362 2.80 -20.10 9.35
CA ILE A 362 2.31 -19.12 10.32
C ILE A 362 1.34 -18.16 9.64
N ALA A 363 1.67 -17.61 8.46
CA ALA A 363 0.76 -16.74 7.72
C ALA A 363 -0.58 -17.43 7.41
N ALA A 364 -0.56 -18.70 7.01
CA ALA A 364 -1.77 -19.48 6.75
C ALA A 364 -2.64 -19.68 8.00
N VAL A 365 -2.03 -20.06 9.12
CA VAL A 365 -2.76 -20.27 10.39
C VAL A 365 -3.30 -18.96 10.93
N MET A 366 -2.54 -17.86 10.82
CA MET A 366 -3.00 -16.54 11.25
C MET A 366 -4.12 -16.00 10.35
N PHE A 367 -4.10 -16.28 9.05
CA PHE A 367 -5.21 -15.97 8.16
C PHE A 367 -6.50 -16.68 8.61
N LEU A 368 -6.45 -17.98 8.86
CA LEU A 368 -7.61 -18.72 9.41
C LEU A 368 -8.03 -18.18 10.79
N GLY A 369 -7.06 -17.82 11.63
CA GLY A 369 -7.30 -17.19 12.93
C GLY A 369 -8.07 -15.87 12.82
N ALA A 370 -7.68 -15.00 11.89
CA ALA A 370 -8.35 -13.73 11.65
C ALA A 370 -9.80 -13.94 11.14
N VAL A 371 -10.01 -14.89 10.23
CA VAL A 371 -11.35 -15.26 9.74
C VAL A 371 -12.24 -15.76 10.88
N LEU A 372 -11.73 -16.68 11.69
CA LEU A 372 -12.47 -17.22 12.84
C LEU A 372 -12.77 -16.14 13.88
N TRP A 373 -11.83 -15.21 14.10
CA TRP A 373 -12.04 -14.11 15.03
C TRP A 373 -13.17 -13.18 14.56
N GLN A 374 -13.14 -12.77 13.29
CA GLN A 374 -14.16 -11.90 12.71
C GLN A 374 -15.55 -12.56 12.69
N TYR A 375 -15.61 -13.88 12.52
CA TYR A 375 -16.86 -14.63 12.63
C TYR A 375 -17.42 -14.68 14.05
N ASN A 376 -16.57 -14.89 15.07
CA ASN A 376 -17.02 -15.05 16.46
C ASN A 376 -17.28 -13.72 17.19
N LEU A 377 -16.52 -12.66 16.86
CA LEU A 377 -16.60 -11.35 17.52
C LEU A 377 -16.78 -10.24 16.48
N PRO A 378 -17.92 -10.20 15.76
CA PRO A 378 -18.21 -9.09 14.87
C PRO A 378 -18.32 -7.81 15.68
N GLY A 379 -17.78 -6.71 15.17
CA GLY A 379 -17.96 -5.42 15.84
C GLY A 379 -16.94 -5.05 16.90
N ARG A 380 -15.84 -5.81 17.11
CA ARG A 380 -14.89 -5.54 18.20
C ARG A 380 -13.45 -5.31 17.73
N THR A 381 -12.82 -4.26 18.24
CA THR A 381 -11.41 -3.91 18.07
C THR A 381 -10.63 -4.12 19.37
N PHE A 382 -9.31 -3.94 19.30
CA PHE A 382 -8.40 -4.02 20.46
C PHE A 382 -8.48 -5.36 21.20
N PHE A 383 -8.12 -6.45 20.52
CA PHE A 383 -8.18 -7.82 21.05
C PHE A 383 -9.58 -8.19 21.59
N GLY A 384 -10.63 -7.61 21.02
CA GLY A 384 -12.03 -7.91 21.38
C GLY A 384 -12.56 -7.15 22.60
N LEU A 385 -11.81 -6.17 23.10
CA LEU A 385 -12.16 -5.40 24.30
C LEU A 385 -13.00 -4.15 24.00
N LEU A 386 -12.83 -3.54 22.84
CA LEU A 386 -13.50 -2.29 22.47
C LEU A 386 -14.51 -2.53 21.33
N PRO A 387 -15.63 -1.78 21.29
CA PRO A 387 -16.47 -1.76 20.10
C PRO A 387 -15.71 -1.08 18.96
N ALA A 388 -15.70 -1.70 17.79
CA ALA A 388 -15.08 -1.12 16.61
C ALA A 388 -15.94 0.05 16.09
N PRO A 389 -15.32 1.08 15.49
CA PRO A 389 -16.06 2.18 14.88
C PRO A 389 -17.01 1.66 13.79
N ALA A 390 -18.22 2.24 13.70
CA ALA A 390 -19.21 1.84 12.69
C ALA A 390 -18.67 1.93 11.24
N ALA A 391 -17.70 2.82 10.99
CA ALA A 391 -17.03 2.97 9.71
C ALA A 391 -16.25 1.72 9.26
N MET A 392 -15.84 0.84 10.20
CA MET A 392 -15.07 -0.37 9.92
C MET A 392 -15.90 -1.47 9.24
N PHE A 393 -17.24 -1.43 9.33
CA PHE A 393 -18.15 -2.40 8.71
C PHE A 393 -19.05 -1.81 7.63
N ALA A 394 -18.89 -0.52 7.33
CA ALA A 394 -19.78 0.19 6.41
C ALA A 394 -19.46 -0.04 4.93
N VAL A 395 -18.28 -0.60 4.62
CA VAL A 395 -17.79 -0.72 3.24
C VAL A 395 -17.66 -2.19 2.88
N ASP A 396 -18.52 -2.63 1.97
CA ASP A 396 -18.42 -3.88 1.24
C ASP A 396 -18.32 -3.50 -0.24
N GLU A 397 -17.20 -3.83 -0.89
CA GLU A 397 -17.03 -3.63 -2.34
C GLU A 397 -17.73 -4.74 -3.17
N GLY A 398 -18.59 -5.54 -2.53
CA GLY A 398 -19.45 -6.52 -3.19
C GLY A 398 -20.22 -5.96 -4.40
N TRP A 399 -20.54 -6.85 -5.33
CA TRP A 399 -21.39 -6.59 -6.51
C TRP A 399 -22.85 -6.25 -6.17
N ASP A 400 -23.17 -6.11 -4.90
CA ASP A 400 -24.47 -5.65 -4.46
C ASP A 400 -24.50 -4.13 -4.64
N ALA A 401 -25.32 -3.69 -5.60
CA ALA A 401 -25.73 -2.30 -5.71
C ALA A 401 -25.97 -1.73 -4.31
N PRO A 402 -25.56 -0.48 -4.03
CA PRO A 402 -25.63 0.08 -2.69
C PRO A 402 -27.03 -0.21 -2.16
N ARG A 403 -27.13 -0.96 -1.06
CA ARG A 403 -28.35 -0.96 -0.26
C ARG A 403 -28.44 0.47 0.25
N ALA A 404 -29.01 1.33 -0.60
CA ALA A 404 -29.58 2.59 -0.19
C ALA A 404 -30.36 2.22 1.05
N ALA A 405 -29.95 2.77 2.20
CA ALA A 405 -30.78 2.76 3.38
C ALA A 405 -32.17 3.12 2.88
N SER A 406 -33.09 2.16 2.94
CA SER A 406 -34.45 2.34 2.48
C SER A 406 -35.09 3.33 3.44
N VAL A 407 -34.82 4.62 3.22
CA VAL A 407 -35.68 5.68 3.66
C VAL A 407 -36.92 5.47 2.81
N GLU A 408 -37.89 4.74 3.35
CA GLU A 408 -39.24 4.77 2.80
C GLU A 408 -39.58 6.25 2.60
N PRO A 409 -39.91 6.69 1.37
CA PRO A 409 -40.40 8.05 1.20
C PRO A 409 -41.65 8.14 2.08
N ALA A 410 -41.62 9.07 3.05
CA ALA A 410 -42.75 9.34 3.91
C ALA A 410 -43.99 9.44 3.01
N ARG A 411 -44.97 8.55 3.23
CA ARG A 411 -46.25 8.64 2.50
C ARG A 411 -46.77 10.05 2.71
N PRO A 412 -47.12 10.79 1.64
CA PRO A 412 -47.78 12.07 1.83
C PRO A 412 -49.05 11.81 2.64
N ALA A 413 -49.19 12.50 3.77
CA ALA A 413 -50.42 12.45 4.55
C ALA A 413 -51.57 12.84 3.62
N VAL A 414 -52.46 11.91 3.35
CA VAL A 414 -53.74 12.21 2.72
C VAL A 414 -54.50 13.05 3.74
N VAL A 415 -54.56 14.36 3.50
CA VAL A 415 -55.46 15.25 4.22
C VAL A 415 -56.87 14.88 3.78
N ASP A 416 -57.58 14.15 4.62
CA ASP A 416 -59.00 13.90 4.42
C ASP A 416 -59.74 15.20 4.74
N VAL A 417 -60.17 15.92 3.68
CA VAL A 417 -60.93 17.17 3.79
C VAL A 417 -62.38 16.84 4.15
N ARG A 418 -62.60 16.28 5.33
CA ARG A 418 -63.91 16.14 5.97
C ARG A 418 -63.77 16.05 7.49
N GLU A 419 -63.51 17.19 8.11
CA GLU A 419 -64.17 17.67 9.33
C GLU A 419 -63.39 18.90 9.84
N GLY A 420 -64.07 20.03 9.93
CA GLY A 420 -63.46 21.26 10.42
C GLY A 420 -63.17 21.15 11.92
N ARG A 421 -61.91 21.39 12.30
CA ARG A 421 -61.48 21.94 13.60
C ARG A 421 -60.02 22.37 13.51
N GLU A 422 -59.78 23.63 13.83
CA GLU A 422 -58.45 24.22 14.06
C GLU A 422 -57.82 23.64 15.35
N ALA A 423 -56.52 23.33 15.34
CA ALA A 423 -55.65 23.36 16.52
C ALA A 423 -54.16 23.26 16.15
N GLU A 424 -53.46 24.39 16.34
CA GLU A 424 -52.10 24.62 16.88
C GLU A 424 -50.87 23.76 16.51
N LEU A 425 -49.85 24.49 16.00
CA LEU A 425 -48.40 24.22 15.97
C LEU A 425 -47.86 23.68 17.30
N TRP A 426 -46.84 22.78 17.36
CA TRP A 426 -45.60 22.88 18.18
C TRP A 426 -44.65 21.69 17.90
N GLU A 427 -43.35 21.96 17.98
CA GLU A 427 -42.20 21.08 17.70
C GLU A 427 -42.12 19.81 18.56
N ALA A 428 -41.62 18.71 17.98
CA ALA A 428 -40.93 17.64 18.71
C ALA A 428 -39.86 16.98 17.84
N SER A 429 -38.62 17.01 18.31
CA SER A 429 -37.43 16.36 17.76
C SER A 429 -37.54 14.83 17.86
N PRO A 430 -37.04 14.04 16.87
CA PRO A 430 -37.13 12.59 16.97
C PRO A 430 -35.96 12.03 17.81
N THR A 431 -36.31 11.38 18.91
CA THR A 431 -35.44 10.41 19.60
C THR A 431 -35.58 9.04 18.92
N PRO A 432 -34.53 8.19 18.89
CA PRO A 432 -34.61 6.89 18.21
C PRO A 432 -35.34 5.88 19.11
N LYS A 433 -36.44 5.29 18.63
CA LYS A 433 -37.05 4.09 19.21
C LYS A 433 -36.30 2.84 18.73
N GLN A 434 -35.93 1.97 19.67
CA GLN A 434 -35.45 0.61 19.40
C GLN A 434 -36.57 -0.21 18.72
N LEU A 435 -36.23 -0.93 17.65
CA LEU A 435 -37.15 -1.86 16.98
C LEU A 435 -36.68 -3.31 17.21
N GLU A 436 -37.52 -4.07 17.88
CA GLU A 436 -37.48 -5.54 17.99
C GLU A 436 -37.76 -6.17 16.62
N GLY A 437 -36.97 -7.16 16.20
CA GLY A 437 -37.12 -7.84 14.91
C GLY A 437 -38.22 -8.93 14.93
N PRO A 438 -38.89 -9.22 13.79
CA PRO A 438 -39.88 -10.29 13.74
C PRO A 438 -39.26 -11.68 13.49
N ASN A 439 -39.85 -12.68 14.16
CA ASN A 439 -39.57 -14.11 14.07
C ASN A 439 -39.90 -14.70 12.69
N TRP A 440 -38.97 -15.46 12.11
CA TRP A 440 -39.09 -16.10 10.79
C TRP A 440 -39.77 -17.49 10.82
N LEU A 441 -41.03 -17.60 11.27
CA LEU A 441 -41.73 -18.90 11.32
C LEU A 441 -43.16 -18.96 10.75
N GLU A 442 -43.67 -17.91 10.09
CA GLU A 442 -45.03 -17.95 9.50
C GLU A 442 -45.09 -17.37 8.08
N VAL A 443 -44.47 -18.04 7.10
CA VAL A 443 -44.83 -17.85 5.68
C VAL A 443 -44.81 -19.20 4.95
N GLU A 444 -45.61 -20.15 5.44
CA GLU A 444 -46.07 -21.29 4.65
C GLU A 444 -47.58 -21.45 4.89
N ARG A 445 -48.38 -20.71 4.10
CA ARG A 445 -49.77 -21.01 3.71
C ARG A 445 -50.37 -19.79 3.04
N GLY A 446 -50.47 -19.83 1.71
CA GLY A 446 -51.25 -18.83 0.98
C GLY A 446 -50.83 -18.59 -0.46
N ILE A 447 -50.68 -19.64 -1.27
CA ILE A 447 -50.64 -19.48 -2.74
C ILE A 447 -52.00 -19.88 -3.27
N GLY A 448 -52.83 -18.86 -3.51
CA GLY A 448 -54.10 -18.93 -4.22
C GLY A 448 -53.88 -18.84 -5.73
N VAL A 449 -54.62 -19.69 -6.44
CA VAL A 449 -54.72 -19.90 -7.88
C VAL A 449 -55.12 -18.63 -8.64
N GLY A 450 -54.52 -18.41 -9.82
CA GLY A 450 -54.96 -17.41 -10.80
C GLY A 450 -54.25 -17.58 -12.15
N ASP A 451 -54.89 -18.28 -13.07
CA ASP A 451 -54.52 -18.45 -14.49
C ASP A 451 -54.56 -17.14 -15.30
N ALA A 452 -53.66 -16.98 -16.28
CA ALA A 452 -53.99 -16.71 -17.69
C ALA A 452 -52.75 -16.43 -18.59
N SER A 453 -52.37 -17.45 -19.36
CA SER A 453 -52.12 -17.47 -20.83
C SER A 453 -51.16 -16.49 -21.57
N HIS A 454 -50.39 -17.12 -22.48
CA HIS A 454 -49.60 -16.62 -23.63
C HIS A 454 -48.18 -16.11 -23.31
N SER A 455 -47.09 -16.62 -23.91
CA SER A 455 -46.88 -17.23 -25.23
C SER A 455 -45.70 -18.24 -25.23
N LYS A 456 -45.76 -19.19 -26.16
CA LYS A 456 -44.75 -20.24 -26.43
C LYS A 456 -43.67 -19.74 -27.38
N SER A 457 -42.43 -20.22 -27.19
CA SER A 457 -41.43 -20.71 -28.17
C SER A 457 -40.03 -20.32 -27.68
N ALA A 458 -38.95 -21.09 -27.79
CA ALA A 458 -38.70 -22.44 -28.26
C ALA A 458 -37.41 -22.91 -27.57
N SER A 459 -37.37 -24.20 -27.28
CA SER A 459 -36.26 -24.99 -26.77
C SER A 459 -35.12 -25.16 -27.79
N HIS A 460 -33.87 -25.01 -27.36
CA HIS A 460 -32.76 -25.81 -27.89
C HIS A 460 -31.80 -26.23 -26.78
N THR A 461 -32.02 -27.47 -26.33
CA THR A 461 -31.05 -28.36 -25.70
C THR A 461 -30.02 -28.81 -26.73
N HIS A 462 -28.74 -28.70 -26.41
CA HIS A 462 -27.76 -29.69 -26.85
C HIS A 462 -26.97 -30.19 -25.64
N ASN A 463 -26.90 -31.50 -25.56
CA ASN A 463 -26.43 -32.30 -24.46
C ASN A 463 -25.20 -33.08 -24.94
N GLN A 464 -24.41 -33.55 -23.98
CA GLN A 464 -23.47 -34.67 -24.05
C GLN A 464 -21.97 -34.41 -24.33
N HIS A 465 -21.20 -34.62 -23.25
CA HIS A 465 -20.12 -35.60 -23.09
C HIS A 465 -19.09 -35.82 -24.20
N PHE A 466 -17.81 -35.71 -23.85
CA PHE A 466 -16.85 -36.83 -23.98
C PHE A 466 -15.67 -36.66 -23.01
N ALA A 467 -15.22 -37.80 -22.46
CA ALA A 467 -14.20 -37.94 -21.45
C ALA A 467 -12.84 -38.39 -22.05
N SER A 468 -11.77 -37.98 -21.38
CA SER A 468 -10.52 -38.74 -21.10
C SER A 468 -9.56 -39.19 -22.22
N GLN A 469 -8.27 -39.21 -21.83
CA GLN A 469 -7.06 -39.80 -22.48
C GLN A 469 -6.41 -38.91 -23.57
N GLY A 470 -5.10 -38.68 -23.63
CA GLY A 470 -3.94 -39.13 -22.86
C GLY A 470 -2.64 -38.65 -23.53
N ARG A 471 -1.56 -38.60 -22.73
CA ARG A 471 -0.10 -38.70 -23.03
C ARG A 471 0.47 -38.27 -24.40
N ARG A 472 1.54 -37.46 -24.28
CA ARG A 472 2.87 -37.51 -24.95
C ARG A 472 2.89 -37.67 -26.48
N ASP A 473 3.42 -36.66 -27.16
CA ASP A 473 4.83 -36.61 -27.55
C ASP A 473 5.30 -35.15 -27.65
#